data_AF-A0A7Y5V0E8-F1
#
_entry.id   AF-A0A7Y5V0E8-F1
#
_cell.length_a   1.000
_cell.length_b   1.000
_cell.length_c   1.000
_cell.angle_alpha   90.00
_cell.angle_beta   90.00
_cell.angle_gamma   90.00
#
_symmetry.space_group_name_H-M   'P 1'
#
loop_
_entity.id
_entity.type
_entity.pdbx_description
1 polymer ?
#
loop_
_entity_poly.entity_id
_entity_poly.type
_entity_poly.pdbx_seq_one_letter_code
_entity_poly.pdbx_strand_id
1 'polypeptide(L)'
;MAGQNGIPTDVSELKTDLKDVVDQAAAEASELARELHHKADDVRKGMVKSLNESALKLREQSRQGDAGADAQKTADEVAKQMERAASYLSTHSVEDIRKDAEQTVRKNSTLILAIVLIVGVVIGLILRGSDRD
;
A
#
# COMPACT_ATOMS: atom_id res chain seq x y z
N MET A 1 43.36 36.42 -8.74
CA MET A 1 42.75 35.70 -9.89
C MET A 1 41.88 34.61 -9.31
N ALA A 2 40.60 34.63 -9.67
CA ALA A 2 39.50 34.00 -8.93
C ALA A 2 39.46 32.48 -9.08
N GLY A 3 39.08 31.80 -8.00
CA GLY A 3 38.89 30.35 -7.94
C GLY A 3 37.71 29.90 -8.78
N GLN A 4 37.95 28.87 -9.60
CA GLN A 4 36.89 28.13 -10.29
C GLN A 4 36.11 27.31 -9.26
N ASN A 5 34.94 27.84 -8.87
CA ASN A 5 33.87 27.08 -8.25
C ASN A 5 33.19 26.24 -9.34
N GLY A 6 33.57 24.97 -9.49
CA GLY A 6 32.98 24.07 -10.47
C GLY A 6 32.27 22.89 -9.82
N ILE A 7 30.99 23.06 -9.47
CA ILE A 7 29.93 22.03 -9.41
C ILE A 7 28.59 22.76 -9.63
N PRO A 8 27.59 22.28 -10.41
CA PRO A 8 27.46 20.97 -11.10
C PRO A 8 27.01 21.02 -12.59
N THR A 9 27.62 20.19 -13.43
CA THR A 9 26.98 19.60 -14.64
C THR A 9 26.09 18.39 -14.32
N ASP A 10 26.19 17.83 -13.10
CA ASP A 10 25.50 16.61 -12.62
C ASP A 10 23.97 16.63 -12.66
N VAL A 11 23.32 17.79 -12.49
CA VAL A 11 21.84 17.82 -12.33
C VAL A 11 21.12 17.50 -13.64
N SER A 12 21.76 17.76 -14.78
CA SER A 12 21.18 17.50 -16.11
C SER A 12 21.33 16.03 -16.51
N GLU A 13 22.47 15.41 -16.19
CA GLU A 13 22.68 13.96 -16.35
C GLU A 13 21.78 13.19 -15.38
N LEU A 14 21.73 13.59 -14.11
CA LEU A 14 20.83 13.00 -13.11
C LEU A 14 19.36 13.07 -13.55
N LYS A 15 18.92 14.18 -14.15
CA LYS A 15 17.54 14.31 -14.68
C LYS A 15 17.29 13.37 -15.87
N THR A 16 18.30 13.11 -16.68
CA THR A 16 18.18 12.22 -17.85
C THR A 16 18.11 10.78 -17.40
N ASP A 17 18.99 10.35 -16.49
CA ASP A 17 18.97 9.02 -15.90
C ASP A 17 17.69 8.76 -15.12
N LEU A 18 17.23 9.74 -14.35
CA LEU A 18 15.95 9.63 -13.63
C LEU A 18 14.77 9.49 -14.58
N LYS A 19 14.82 10.17 -15.74
CA LYS A 19 13.77 10.10 -16.74
C LYS A 19 13.75 8.72 -17.41
N ASP A 20 14.90 8.18 -17.78
CA ASP A 20 14.99 6.86 -18.40
C ASP A 20 14.52 5.76 -17.45
N VAL A 21 14.88 5.85 -16.15
CA VAL A 21 14.38 4.94 -15.10
C VAL A 21 12.86 5.07 -14.92
N VAL A 22 12.33 6.29 -14.93
CA VAL A 22 10.87 6.52 -14.81
C VAL A 22 10.13 5.99 -16.04
N ASP A 23 10.65 6.21 -17.24
CA ASP A 23 10.03 5.76 -18.49
C ASP A 23 10.04 4.23 -18.59
N GLN A 24 11.14 3.58 -18.19
CA GLN A 24 11.22 2.12 -18.11
C GLN A 24 10.27 1.54 -17.06
N ALA A 25 10.24 2.12 -15.85
CA ALA A 25 9.31 1.72 -14.80
C ALA A 25 7.85 1.92 -15.22
N ALA A 26 7.54 2.97 -15.99
CA ALA A 26 6.20 3.23 -16.50
C ALA A 26 5.77 2.18 -17.54
N ALA A 27 6.68 1.74 -18.41
CA ALA A 27 6.41 0.69 -19.39
C ALA A 27 6.13 -0.66 -18.71
N GLU A 28 6.97 -1.07 -17.77
CA GLU A 28 6.79 -2.30 -16.98
C GLU A 28 5.51 -2.24 -16.14
N ALA A 29 5.22 -1.10 -15.51
CA ALA A 29 3.99 -0.90 -14.76
C ALA A 29 2.73 -1.01 -15.63
N SER A 30 2.79 -0.58 -16.90
CA SER A 30 1.64 -0.67 -17.81
C SER A 30 1.32 -2.10 -18.21
N GLU A 31 2.34 -2.91 -18.48
CA GLU A 31 2.18 -4.33 -18.80
C GLU A 31 1.67 -5.10 -17.56
N LEU A 32 2.29 -4.84 -16.40
CA LEU A 32 1.86 -5.39 -15.12
C LEU A 32 0.41 -4.99 -14.79
N ALA A 33 0.01 -3.76 -15.04
CA ALA A 33 -1.36 -3.29 -14.77
C ALA A 33 -2.42 -4.08 -15.55
N ARG A 34 -2.12 -4.51 -16.78
CA ARG A 34 -3.05 -5.33 -17.59
C ARG A 34 -3.18 -6.74 -17.03
N GLU A 35 -2.08 -7.36 -16.65
CA GLU A 35 -2.10 -8.69 -16.01
C GLU A 35 -2.76 -8.64 -14.63
N LEU A 36 -2.49 -7.57 -13.88
CA LEU A 36 -3.08 -7.33 -12.57
C LEU A 36 -4.58 -7.11 -12.65
N HIS A 37 -5.14 -6.55 -13.72
CA HIS A 37 -6.58 -6.33 -13.80
C HIS A 37 -7.37 -7.64 -13.68
N HIS A 38 -6.88 -8.71 -14.33
CA HIS A 38 -7.49 -10.04 -14.21
C HIS A 38 -7.24 -10.68 -12.85
N LYS A 39 -6.04 -10.51 -12.27
CA LYS A 39 -5.74 -11.03 -10.92
C LYS A 39 -6.40 -10.21 -9.81
N ALA A 40 -6.75 -8.96 -10.06
CA ALA A 40 -7.26 -8.03 -9.05
C ALA A 40 -8.61 -8.48 -8.50
N ASP A 41 -9.45 -9.10 -9.32
CA ASP A 41 -10.73 -9.63 -8.85
C ASP A 41 -10.54 -10.82 -7.90
N ASP A 42 -9.59 -11.70 -8.19
CA ASP A 42 -9.28 -12.84 -7.33
C ASP A 42 -8.55 -12.40 -6.06
N VAL A 43 -7.62 -11.45 -6.18
CA VAL A 43 -6.98 -10.81 -5.03
C VAL A 43 -8.02 -10.13 -4.16
N ARG A 44 -8.97 -9.37 -4.74
CA ARG A 44 -10.06 -8.72 -4.01
C ARG A 44 -10.89 -9.74 -3.23
N LYS A 45 -11.33 -10.83 -3.88
CA LYS A 45 -12.06 -11.92 -3.19
C LYS A 45 -11.22 -12.54 -2.06
N GLY A 46 -9.94 -12.77 -2.31
CA GLY A 46 -8.99 -13.27 -1.31
C GLY A 46 -8.86 -12.32 -0.11
N MET A 47 -8.78 -11.01 -0.36
CA MET A 47 -8.71 -9.98 0.68
C MET A 47 -10.01 -9.91 1.49
N VAL A 48 -11.19 -9.98 0.85
CA VAL A 48 -12.49 -10.02 1.55
C VAL A 48 -12.52 -11.20 2.52
N LYS A 49 -12.11 -12.38 2.08
CA LYS A 49 -12.05 -13.58 2.91
C LYS A 49 -11.05 -13.40 4.07
N SER A 50 -9.83 -12.95 3.75
CA SER A 50 -8.77 -12.72 4.74
C SER A 50 -9.19 -11.72 5.82
N LEU A 51 -9.80 -10.59 5.44
CA LEU A 51 -10.29 -9.58 6.37
C LEU A 51 -11.38 -10.13 7.30
N ASN A 52 -12.33 -10.90 6.78
CA ASN A 52 -13.36 -11.53 7.60
C ASN A 52 -12.77 -12.57 8.56
N GLU A 53 -11.84 -13.40 8.10
CA GLU A 53 -11.15 -14.38 8.93
C GLU A 53 -10.30 -13.71 10.02
N SER A 54 -9.59 -12.63 9.69
CA SER A 54 -8.82 -11.84 10.65
C SER A 54 -9.72 -11.18 11.68
N ALA A 55 -10.86 -10.61 11.28
CA ALA A 55 -11.84 -10.02 12.19
C ALA A 55 -12.36 -11.06 13.19
N LEU A 56 -12.71 -12.26 12.72
CA LEU A 56 -13.14 -13.38 13.55
C LEU A 56 -12.05 -13.82 14.52
N LYS A 57 -10.84 -14.07 14.02
CA LYS A 57 -9.69 -14.47 14.85
C LYS A 57 -9.36 -13.43 15.91
N LEU A 58 -9.43 -12.14 15.57
CA LEU A 58 -9.14 -11.06 16.51
C LEU A 58 -10.15 -11.04 17.66
N ARG A 59 -11.45 -11.19 17.37
CA ARG A 59 -12.49 -11.31 18.40
C ARG A 59 -12.34 -12.56 19.25
N GLU A 60 -11.96 -13.67 18.62
CA GLU A 60 -11.72 -14.93 19.32
C GLU A 60 -10.54 -14.81 20.27
N GLN A 61 -9.40 -14.33 19.79
CA GLN A 61 -8.18 -14.14 20.58
C GLN A 61 -8.38 -13.12 21.70
N SER A 62 -9.14 -12.05 21.49
CA SER A 62 -9.41 -11.08 22.55
C SER A 62 -10.30 -11.63 23.66
N ARG A 63 -11.18 -12.60 23.35
CA ARG A 63 -12.06 -13.26 24.34
C ARG A 63 -11.36 -14.42 25.05
N GLN A 64 -10.46 -15.11 24.37
CA GLN A 64 -9.71 -16.25 24.90
C GLN A 64 -8.47 -15.84 25.69
N GLY A 65 -7.82 -14.75 25.28
CA GLY A 65 -6.82 -14.10 26.12
C GLY A 65 -7.54 -13.43 27.29
N ASP A 66 -6.95 -13.48 28.48
CA ASP A 66 -7.36 -12.75 29.69
C ASP A 66 -7.19 -11.21 29.51
N ALA A 67 -7.50 -10.71 28.32
CA ALA A 67 -7.40 -9.34 27.92
C ALA A 67 -8.48 -8.55 28.66
N GLY A 68 -8.06 -7.46 29.31
CA GLY A 68 -8.99 -6.55 29.99
C GLY A 68 -10.07 -6.01 29.05
N ALA A 69 -11.18 -5.54 29.62
CA ALA A 69 -12.35 -5.05 28.87
C ALA A 69 -12.00 -3.99 27.80
N ASP A 70 -11.00 -3.14 28.05
CA ASP A 70 -10.53 -2.12 27.10
C ASP A 70 -9.82 -2.73 25.87
N ALA A 71 -9.04 -3.79 26.08
CA ALA A 71 -8.37 -4.51 25.00
C ALA A 71 -9.40 -5.27 24.14
N GLN A 72 -10.42 -5.87 24.78
CA GLN A 72 -11.53 -6.50 24.06
C GLN A 72 -12.32 -5.50 23.22
N LYS A 73 -12.60 -4.31 23.77
CA LYS A 73 -13.28 -3.23 23.03
C LYS A 73 -12.46 -2.77 21.82
N THR A 74 -11.15 -2.60 22.01
CA THR A 74 -10.24 -2.20 20.93
C THR A 74 -10.19 -3.26 19.83
N ALA A 75 -10.09 -4.54 20.20
CA ALA A 75 -10.13 -5.66 19.27
C ALA A 75 -11.46 -5.70 18.47
N ASP A 76 -12.59 -5.47 19.14
CA ASP A 76 -13.90 -5.39 18.49
C ASP A 76 -14.00 -4.20 17.51
N GLU A 77 -13.43 -3.05 17.84
CA GLU A 77 -13.38 -1.87 16.97
C GLU A 77 -12.54 -2.14 15.72
N VAL A 78 -11.37 -2.77 15.86
CA VAL A 78 -10.51 -3.16 14.74
C VAL A 78 -11.21 -4.22 13.87
N ALA A 79 -11.82 -5.23 14.48
CA ALA A 79 -12.58 -6.25 13.77
C ALA A 79 -13.74 -5.64 12.96
N LYS A 80 -14.46 -4.66 13.53
CA LYS A 80 -15.50 -3.91 12.81
C LYS A 80 -14.94 -3.14 11.61
N GLN A 81 -13.75 -2.55 11.74
CA GLN A 81 -13.11 -1.88 10.61
C GLN A 81 -12.72 -2.86 9.50
N MET A 82 -12.21 -4.04 9.86
CA MET A 82 -11.94 -5.12 8.91
C MET A 82 -13.21 -5.58 8.18
N GLU A 83 -14.32 -5.78 8.89
CA GLU A 83 -15.61 -6.13 8.29
C GLU A 83 -16.14 -5.05 7.34
N ARG A 84 -15.98 -3.76 7.71
CA ARG A 84 -16.34 -2.65 6.82
C ARG A 84 -15.49 -2.63 5.56
N ALA A 85 -14.18 -2.87 5.68
CA ALA A 85 -13.28 -2.97 4.54
C ALA A 85 -13.63 -4.17 3.65
N ALA A 86 -13.91 -5.33 4.24
CA ALA A 86 -14.36 -6.52 3.53
C ALA A 86 -15.69 -6.27 2.80
N SER A 87 -16.65 -5.62 3.47
CA SER A 87 -17.93 -5.23 2.88
C SER A 87 -17.73 -4.30 1.69
N TYR A 88 -16.95 -3.23 1.86
CA TYR A 88 -16.63 -2.29 0.79
C TYR A 88 -15.97 -2.98 -0.42
N LEU A 89 -14.97 -3.84 -0.19
CA LEU A 89 -14.31 -4.62 -1.24
C LEU A 89 -15.26 -5.62 -1.92
N SER A 90 -16.24 -6.17 -1.20
CA SER A 90 -17.21 -7.12 -1.75
C SER A 90 -18.25 -6.45 -2.64
N THR A 91 -18.65 -5.22 -2.31
CA THR A 91 -19.73 -4.49 -3.02
C THR A 91 -19.21 -3.66 -4.19
N HIS A 92 -17.94 -3.26 -4.19
CA HIS A 92 -17.36 -2.40 -5.23
C HIS A 92 -16.52 -3.22 -6.20
N SER A 93 -16.63 -2.91 -7.49
CA SER A 93 -15.74 -3.48 -8.49
C SER A 93 -14.31 -2.93 -8.32
N VAL A 94 -13.32 -3.63 -8.88
CA VAL A 94 -11.93 -3.15 -8.90
C VAL A 94 -11.85 -1.75 -9.54
N GLU A 95 -12.68 -1.48 -10.55
CA GLU A 95 -12.71 -0.18 -11.23
C GLU A 95 -13.28 0.93 -10.34
N ASP A 96 -14.28 0.62 -9.52
CA ASP A 96 -14.86 1.58 -8.56
C ASP A 96 -13.86 1.91 -7.45
N ILE A 97 -13.20 0.88 -6.90
CA ILE A 97 -12.14 1.04 -5.89
C ILE A 97 -11.01 1.91 -6.44
N ARG A 98 -10.62 1.68 -7.70
CA ARG A 98 -9.61 2.49 -8.39
C ARG A 98 -10.04 3.95 -8.49
N LYS A 99 -11.28 4.22 -8.94
CA LYS A 99 -11.78 5.60 -9.06
C LYS A 99 -11.82 6.32 -7.72
N ASP A 100 -12.25 5.62 -6.67
CA ASP A 100 -12.28 6.18 -5.31
C ASP A 100 -10.87 6.47 -4.78
N ALA A 101 -9.92 5.57 -5.05
CA ALA A 101 -8.51 5.79 -4.75
C ALA A 101 -7.97 7.01 -5.50
N GLU A 102 -8.21 7.12 -6.82
CA GLU A 102 -7.78 8.27 -7.64
C GLU A 102 -8.36 9.59 -7.12
N GLN A 103 -9.64 9.62 -6.72
CA GLN A 103 -10.26 10.80 -6.12
C GLN A 103 -9.64 11.14 -4.76
N THR A 104 -9.32 10.14 -3.95
CA THR A 104 -8.71 10.35 -2.63
C THR A 104 -7.29 10.91 -2.76
N VAL A 105 -6.49 10.39 -3.71
CA VAL A 105 -5.15 10.91 -4.02
C VAL A 105 -5.22 12.37 -4.46
N ARG A 106 -6.19 12.73 -5.31
CA ARG A 106 -6.36 14.12 -5.76
C ARG A 106 -6.76 15.07 -4.63
N LYS A 107 -7.57 14.60 -3.68
CA LYS A 107 -8.06 15.43 -2.56
C LYS A 107 -7.04 15.59 -1.43
N ASN A 108 -6.23 14.56 -1.17
CA ASN A 108 -5.31 14.51 -0.03
C ASN A 108 -3.91 14.00 -0.45
N SER A 109 -3.30 14.66 -1.43
CA SER A 109 -2.03 14.22 -2.03
C SER A 109 -0.91 14.05 -0.99
N THR A 110 -0.75 15.00 -0.07
CA THR A 110 0.29 14.94 0.98
C THR A 110 0.13 13.74 1.91
N LEU A 111 -1.11 13.46 2.35
CA LEU A 111 -1.39 12.35 3.26
C LEU A 111 -1.19 11.00 2.57
N ILE A 112 -1.60 10.88 1.31
CA ILE A 112 -1.35 9.68 0.52
C ILE A 112 0.15 9.46 0.30
N LEU A 113 0.91 10.52 0.03
CA LEU A 113 2.36 10.41 -0.15
C LEU A 113 3.06 9.88 1.12
N ALA A 114 2.61 10.31 2.30
CA ALA A 114 3.09 9.78 3.58
C ALA A 114 2.71 8.30 3.78
N ILE A 115 1.48 7.89 3.44
CA ILE A 115 1.06 6.49 3.52
C ILE A 115 1.89 5.61 2.57
N VAL A 116 2.08 6.03 1.32
CA VAL A 116 2.87 5.31 0.32
C VAL A 116 4.32 5.13 0.80
N LEU A 117 4.92 6.18 1.39
CA LEU A 117 6.25 6.10 1.99
C LEU A 117 6.30 5.02 3.09
N ILE A 118 5.33 5.03 4.02
CA ILE A 118 5.28 4.06 5.13
C ILE A 118 5.15 2.63 4.58
N VAL A 119 4.23 2.40 3.64
CA VAL A 119 4.02 1.09 3.02
C VAL A 119 5.29 0.63 2.29
N GLY A 120 5.92 1.51 1.51
CA GLY A 120 7.17 1.21 0.81
C GLY A 120 8.32 0.85 1.76
N VAL A 121 8.44 1.56 2.89
CA VAL A 121 9.43 1.24 3.92
C VAL A 121 9.16 -0.12 4.56
N VAL A 122 7.90 -0.42 4.93
CA VAL A 122 7.54 -1.72 5.53
C VAL A 122 7.85 -2.87 4.55
N ILE A 123 7.46 -2.74 3.29
CA ILE A 123 7.74 -3.74 2.26
C ILE A 123 9.25 -3.87 2.05
N GLY A 124 9.98 -2.75 1.94
CA GLY A 124 11.42 -2.75 1.78
C GLY A 124 12.17 -3.39 2.96
N LEU A 125 11.67 -3.21 4.19
CA LEU A 125 12.23 -3.86 5.38
C LEU A 125 11.97 -5.37 5.39
N ILE A 126 10.80 -5.82 4.95
CA ILE A 126 10.49 -7.26 4.83
C ILE A 126 11.39 -7.90 3.78
N LEU A 127 11.50 -7.29 2.59
CA LEU A 127 12.33 -7.82 1.51
C LEU A 127 13.82 -7.83 1.86
N ARG A 128 14.31 -6.79 2.55
CA ARG A 128 15.70 -6.72 3.03
C ARG A 128 16.00 -7.74 4.14
N GLY A 129 14.99 -8.21 4.87
CA GLY A 129 15.15 -9.16 5.96
C GLY A 129 15.42 -10.59 5.50
N SER A 130 15.03 -10.96 4.27
CA SER A 130 15.17 -12.33 3.74
C SER A 130 16.53 -12.65 3.10
N ASP A 131 17.42 -11.67 2.90
CA ASP A 131 18.78 -11.88 2.34
C ASP A 131 19.84 -12.19 3.43
N ARG A 132 19.42 -12.59 4.63
CA ARG A 132 20.32 -12.82 5.78
C ARG A 132 20.43 -14.26 6.27
N ASP A 133 19.91 -15.23 5.53
CA ASP A 133 20.12 -16.66 5.76
C ASP A 133 20.74 -17.35 4.52
#